data_AF-A0A7W1TIJ3-F1
#
_entry.id   AF-A0A7W1TIJ3-F1
#
_cell.length_a   1.000
_cell.length_b   1.000
_cell.length_c   1.000
_cell.angle_alpha   90.00
_cell.angle_beta   90.00
_cell.angle_gamma   90.00
#
_symmetry.space_group_name_H-M   'P 1'
#
loop_
_entity.id
_entity.type
_entity.pdbx_description
1 polymer ?
#
loop_
_entity_poly.entity_id
_entity_poly.type
_entity_poly.pdbx_seq_one_letter_code
_entity_poly.pdbx_strand_id
1 'polypeptide(L)' 'MNAVLVSKPSHGQLILNPDGSFTYTPATNYVGADSFTYQANDGQLRSNIATVSLSVTLGN' A
#
# COMPACT_ATOMS: atom_id res chain seq x y z
N MET A 1 -15.24 -3.42 -7.96
CA MET A 1 -14.74 -3.24 -6.58
C MET A 1 -13.28 -2.87 -6.68
N ASN A 2 -12.87 -1.75 -6.10
CA ASN A 2 -11.51 -1.24 -6.16
C ASN A 2 -11.06 -0.76 -4.77
N ALA A 3 -9.80 -0.39 -4.63
CA ALA A 3 -9.31 0.31 -3.46
C ALA A 3 -9.19 1.82 -3.73
N VAL A 4 -9.18 2.61 -2.66
CA VAL A 4 -8.81 4.03 -2.68
C VAL A 4 -7.65 4.22 -1.73
N LEU A 5 -6.53 4.72 -2.26
CA LEU A 5 -5.32 4.98 -1.47
C LEU A 5 -5.53 6.23 -0.60
N VAL A 6 -5.24 6.12 0.70
CA VAL A 6 -5.44 7.19 1.69
C VAL A 6 -4.10 7.81 2.09
N SER A 7 -3.09 6.98 2.41
CA SER A 7 -1.71 7.43 2.66
C SER A 7 -0.71 6.59 1.89
N LYS A 8 0.43 7.18 1.54
CA LYS A 8 1.54 6.49 0.87
C LYS A 8 2.57 6.00 1.89
N PRO A 9 3.37 4.98 1.54
CA PRO A 9 4.57 4.62 2.28
C PRO A 9 5.60 5.75 2.30
N SER A 10 6.45 5.77 3.33
CA SER A 10 7.50 6.78 3.51
C SER A 10 8.83 6.37 2.89
N HIS A 11 9.06 5.08 2.67
CA HIS A 11 10.33 4.50 2.28
C HIS A 11 10.24 3.62 1.03
N GLY A 12 9.24 3.88 0.19
CA GLY A 12 9.08 3.26 -1.11
C GLY A 12 8.00 3.93 -1.95
N GLN A 13 7.82 3.42 -3.15
CA GLN A 13 6.71 3.81 -4.03
C GLN A 13 5.60 2.77 -3.96
N LEU A 14 4.36 3.24 -4.01
CA LEU A 14 3.17 2.40 -4.06
C LEU A 14 2.32 2.78 -5.26
N ILE A 15 2.00 1.78 -6.08
CA ILE A 15 1.08 1.90 -7.21
C ILE A 15 -0.18 1.10 -6.87
N LEU A 16 -1.34 1.73 -6.98
CA LEU A 16 -2.64 1.05 -6.98
C LEU A 16 -3.01 0.72 -8.43
N ASN A 17 -3.10 -0.57 -8.72
CA ASN A 17 -3.41 -1.06 -10.06
C ASN A 17 -4.92 -1.02 -10.35
N PRO A 18 -5.34 -1.00 -11.63
CA PRO A 18 -6.77 -0.99 -12.00
C PRO A 18 -7.58 -2.17 -11.49
N ASP A 19 -6.94 -3.32 -11.24
CA ASP A 19 -7.57 -4.52 -10.67
C ASP A 19 -7.75 -4.44 -9.14
N GLY A 20 -7.31 -3.36 -8.50
CA GLY A 20 -7.38 -3.14 -7.06
C GLY A 20 -6.19 -3.69 -6.27
N SER A 21 -5.21 -4.32 -6.91
CA SER A 21 -3.97 -4.75 -6.28
C SER A 21 -3.01 -3.58 -6.03
N PHE A 22 -2.07 -3.77 -5.10
CA PHE A 22 -1.02 -2.79 -4.82
C PHE A 22 0.35 -3.36 -5.18
N THR A 23 1.14 -2.59 -5.94
CA THR A 23 2.55 -2.87 -6.18
C THR A 23 3.40 -1.94 -5.31
N TYR A 24 4.22 -2.51 -4.43
CA TYR A 24 5.17 -1.77 -3.60
C TYR A 24 6.59 -1.99 -4.10
N THR A 25 7.35 -0.90 -4.22
CA THR A 25 8.79 -0.93 -4.53
C THR A 25 9.53 -0.15 -3.44
N PRO A 26 10.31 -0.83 -2.58
CA PRO A 26 11.13 -0.13 -1.58
C PRO A 26 12.11 0.83 -2.24
N ALA A 27 12.48 1.91 -1.53
CA ALA A 27 13.61 2.73 -1.92
C ALA A 27 14.89 1.88 -1.95
N THR A 28 15.83 2.24 -2.82
CA THR A 28 17.11 1.51 -2.97
C THR A 28 17.82 1.37 -1.62
N ASN A 29 18.22 0.14 -1.29
CA ASN A 29 18.89 -0.22 -0.03
C ASN A 29 18.07 0.01 1.25
N TYR A 30 16.77 0.31 1.16
CA TYR A 30 15.93 0.43 2.36
C TYR A 30 15.67 -0.93 3.00
N VAL A 31 15.95 -1.02 4.31
CA VAL A 31 15.63 -2.16 5.17
C VAL A 31 14.94 -1.59 6.41
N GLY A 32 13.73 -2.04 6.69
CA GLY A 32 12.92 -1.48 7.77
C GLY A 32 11.43 -1.61 7.56
N ALA A 33 10.68 -1.03 8.49
CA ALA A 33 9.23 -1.04 8.49
C ALA A 33 8.67 0.15 7.69
N ASP A 34 7.67 -0.13 6.86
CA ASP A 34 6.91 0.90 6.14
C ASP A 34 5.40 0.61 6.25
N SER A 35 4.56 1.55 5.86
CA SER A 35 3.11 1.33 5.90
C SER A 35 2.35 2.24 4.96
N PHE A 36 1.16 1.81 4.57
CA PHE A 36 0.22 2.64 3.83
C PHE A 36 -1.20 2.33 4.28
N THR A 37 -2.13 3.25 3.98
CA THR A 37 -3.54 3.06 4.34
C THR A 37 -4.44 3.15 3.12
N TYR A 38 -5.52 2.38 3.14
CA TYR A 38 -6.51 2.36 2.06
C TYR A 38 -7.93 2.18 2.60
N GLN A 39 -8.91 2.42 1.73
CA GLN A 39 -10.31 2.01 1.92
C GLN A 39 -10.74 1.13 0.76
N ALA A 40 -11.51 0.07 1.03
CA ALA A 40 -12.20 -0.68 0.00
C ALA A 40 -13.39 0.15 -0.52
N ASN A 41 -13.65 0.07 -1.82
CA ASN A 41 -14.75 0.77 -2.49
C ASN A 41 -15.54 -0.20 -3.36
N ASP A 42 -16.83 -0.33 -3.07
CA ASP A 42 -17.75 -1.20 -3.83
C ASP A 42 -18.35 -0.50 -5.06
N GLY A 43 -18.15 0.82 -5.18
CA GLY A 43 -18.71 1.65 -6.25
C GLY A 43 -19.75 2.66 -5.75
N GLN A 44 -20.23 2.50 -4.51
CA GLN A 44 -21.12 3.46 -3.83
C GLN A 44 -20.55 3.91 -2.49
N LEU A 45 -20.08 2.97 -1.68
CA LEU A 45 -19.60 3.19 -0.32
C LEU A 45 -18.12 2.83 -0.18
N ARG A 46 -17.51 3.46 0.82
CA ARG A 46 -16.14 3.16 1.26
C ARG A 46 -16.17 2.51 2.64
N SER A 47 -15.28 1.55 2.86
CA SER A 47 -15.05 0.95 4.17
C SER A 47 -14.42 1.93 5.16
N ASN A 48 -14.21 1.50 6.39
CA ASN A 48 -13.25 2.15 7.29
C ASN A 48 -11.84 2.13 6.68
N ILE A 49 -10.97 3.00 7.19
CA ILE A 49 -9.55 3.02 6.84
C ILE A 49 -8.89 1.74 7.39
N ALA A 50 -8.18 1.03 6.51
CA ALA A 50 -7.32 -0.10 6.83
C ALA A 50 -5.85 0.28 6.69
N THR A 51 -4.99 -0.28 7.55
CA THR A 51 -3.54 -0.09 7.50
C THR A 51 -2.85 -1.36 7.03
N VAL A 52 -1.95 -1.23 6.06
CA VAL A 52 -1.04 -2.28 5.63
C VAL A 52 0.34 -1.96 6.18
N SER A 53 0.89 -2.89 6.96
CA SER A 53 2.24 -2.80 7.50
C SER A 53 3.19 -3.67 6.69
N LEU A 54 4.35 -3.13 6.33
CA LEU A 54 5.38 -3.78 5.53
C LEU A 54 6.65 -3.93 6.36
N SER A 55 7.35 -5.05 6.19
CA SER A 55 8.68 -5.27 6.76
C SER A 55 9.63 -5.65 5.64
N VAL A 56 10.50 -4.72 5.24
CA VAL A 56 11.46 -4.89 4.15
C VAL A 56 12.75 -5.48 4.69
N THR A 57 13.16 -6.63 4.16
CA THR A 57 14.42 -7.30 4.48
C THR A 57 15.28 -7.46 3.23
N LEU A 58 16.57 -7.75 3.42
CA LEU A 58 17.44 -8.15 2.32
C LEU A 58 16.92 -9.48 1.73
N GLY A 59 17.05 -9.64 0.41
CA GLY A 59 16.80 -10.92 -0.24
C GLY A 59 17.87 -11.92 0.17
N ASN A 60 17.46 -13.15 0.51
CA ASN A 60 18.35 -14.26 0.83
C ASN A 60 19.05 -14.80 -0.43
#